data_AF-A0A2D4PDJ3-F1
#
_entry.id   AF-A0A2D4PDJ3-F1
#
_cell.length_a   1.000
_cell.length_b   1.000
_cell.length_c   1.000
_cell.angle_alpha   90.00
_cell.angle_beta   90.00
_cell.angle_gamma   90.00
#
_symmetry.space_group_name_H-M   'P 1'
#
loop_
_entity.id
_entity.type
_entity.pdbx_description
1 polymer ?
#
loop_
_entity_poly.entity_id
_entity_poly.type
_entity_poly.pdbx_seq_one_letter_code
_entity_poly.pdbx_strand_id
1 'polypeptide(L)'
;TQSTWDPDPSKTKSAMKGSTKNSDAEEVVPSRVDLRVGKVLSVEKHPDADALYVEKIDLGEAEPRTVVSGLVAFVPKEELQDRLVVLVCNMKPQKMRGVESQAMLLCAFSSGDPCQVEPLDPPAGSCPGERVFVEGFENGQPDDELKPKKKVFEKLQADLQISEDLVAQWKGKKLITAQGNLTCKSLKGGSIR
;
A
#
# COMPACT_ATOMS: atom_id res chain seq x y z
N THR A 1 14.08 -57.35 45.29
CA THR A 1 15.04 -56.23 45.35
C THR A 1 15.55 -55.98 43.94
N GLN A 2 15.30 -54.77 43.43
CA GLN A 2 15.94 -54.07 42.29
C GLN A 2 16.04 -54.83 40.94
N SER A 3 15.31 -54.42 39.90
CA SER A 3 15.52 -53.20 39.07
C SER A 3 16.80 -53.28 38.25
N THR A 4 16.67 -53.60 36.96
CA THR A 4 17.51 -53.09 35.86
C THR A 4 16.71 -53.25 34.56
N TRP A 5 16.19 -52.13 34.07
CA TRP A 5 15.66 -51.96 32.72
C TRP A 5 16.60 -50.99 32.02
N ASP A 6 17.31 -51.48 31.01
CA ASP A 6 18.11 -50.70 30.08
C ASP A 6 17.22 -50.15 28.96
N PRO A 7 17.29 -48.85 28.61
CA PRO A 7 16.76 -48.36 27.36
C PRO A 7 17.86 -48.21 26.29
N ASP A 8 17.63 -48.84 25.14
CA ASP A 8 18.33 -48.64 23.87
C ASP A 8 18.07 -47.23 23.30
N PRO A 9 19.08 -46.56 22.70
CA PRO A 9 18.98 -45.19 22.21
C PRO A 9 18.58 -45.12 20.73
N SER A 10 17.40 -44.58 20.40
CA SER A 10 17.20 -43.81 19.15
C SER A 10 15.78 -43.28 18.99
N LYS A 11 15.62 -41.95 19.09
CA LYS A 11 14.96 -41.10 18.09
C LYS A 11 14.84 -39.67 18.62
N THR A 12 15.88 -38.91 18.30
CA THR A 12 15.87 -37.45 18.24
C THR A 12 14.83 -37.00 17.23
N LYS A 13 13.79 -36.28 17.65
CA LYS A 13 13.13 -35.25 16.83
C LYS A 13 12.65 -34.11 17.72
N SER A 14 13.43 -33.04 17.64
CA SER A 14 13.20 -31.71 18.14
C SER A 14 11.83 -31.18 17.74
N ALA A 15 11.06 -30.66 18.69
CA ALA A 15 10.02 -29.68 18.45
C ALA A 15 9.97 -28.74 19.65
N MET A 16 10.84 -27.73 19.60
CA MET A 16 10.85 -26.59 20.50
C MET A 16 9.55 -25.82 20.31
N LYS A 17 8.59 -26.02 21.20
CA LYS A 17 7.34 -25.24 21.25
C LYS A 17 7.65 -23.96 22.02
N GLY A 18 8.26 -23.00 21.34
CA GLY A 18 8.41 -21.62 21.82
C GLY A 18 7.08 -20.90 21.69
N SER A 19 6.27 -20.95 22.75
CA SER A 19 5.15 -20.04 22.92
C SER A 19 5.68 -18.69 23.39
N THR A 20 5.86 -17.74 22.46
CA THR A 20 6.02 -16.34 22.83
C THR A 20 4.68 -15.64 22.59
N LYS A 21 3.91 -15.50 23.66
CA LYS A 21 3.02 -14.33 23.79
C LYS A 21 3.93 -13.12 23.82
N ASN A 22 3.71 -12.14 22.96
CA ASN A 22 3.91 -10.75 23.37
C ASN A 22 2.69 -9.93 22.98
N SER A 23 1.99 -9.47 24.01
CA SER A 23 1.11 -8.32 23.95
C SER A 23 2.00 -7.09 23.86
N ASP A 24 2.38 -6.68 22.66
CA ASP A 24 2.98 -5.37 22.44
C ASP A 24 1.94 -4.47 21.79
N ALA A 25 1.92 -3.21 22.20
CA ALA A 25 1.39 -2.15 21.36
C ALA A 25 2.19 -2.20 20.05
N GLU A 26 1.69 -2.94 19.06
CA GLU A 26 2.33 -3.07 17.74
C GLU A 26 2.58 -1.67 17.20
N GLU A 27 3.84 -1.24 17.23
CA GLU A 27 4.27 -0.01 16.59
C GLU A 27 3.88 -0.11 15.11
N VAL A 28 3.10 0.86 14.65
CA VAL A 28 2.65 0.90 13.25
C VAL A 28 3.80 1.42 12.42
N VAL A 29 4.52 0.49 11.80
CA VAL A 29 5.64 0.79 10.90
C VAL A 29 5.20 0.71 9.43
N PRO A 30 5.76 1.56 8.54
CA PRO A 30 5.40 1.61 7.12
C PRO A 30 5.62 0.32 6.36
N SER A 31 6.61 -0.49 6.74
CA SER A 31 6.92 -1.72 6.03
C SER A 31 5.79 -2.76 6.05
N ARG A 32 4.80 -2.63 6.94
CA ARG A 32 3.61 -3.49 7.01
C ARG A 32 2.63 -3.26 5.88
N VAL A 33 2.66 -2.09 5.26
CA VAL A 33 1.79 -1.72 4.14
C VAL A 33 2.50 -2.12 2.84
N ASP A 34 1.79 -2.86 1.97
CA ASP A 34 2.31 -3.24 0.65
C ASP A 34 2.03 -2.09 -0.33
N LEU A 35 3.02 -1.24 -0.52
CA LEU A 35 2.98 -0.15 -1.49
C LEU A 35 3.70 -0.58 -2.77
N ARG A 36 3.03 -0.43 -3.91
CA ARG A 36 3.61 -0.78 -5.22
C ARG A 36 3.29 0.24 -6.29
N VAL A 37 4.16 0.34 -7.28
CA VAL A 37 3.90 1.03 -8.53
C VAL A 37 2.97 0.16 -9.38
N GLY A 38 1.95 0.78 -9.98
CA GLY A 38 1.10 0.12 -10.96
C GLY A 38 0.90 0.97 -12.20
N LYS A 39 0.62 0.33 -13.33
CA LYS A 39 0.28 0.99 -14.58
C LYS A 39 -1.20 0.85 -14.86
N VAL A 40 -1.88 1.98 -15.05
CA VAL A 40 -3.29 1.99 -15.42
C VAL A 40 -3.43 1.55 -16.89
N LEU A 41 -4.11 0.43 -17.12
CA LEU A 41 -4.34 -0.15 -18.44
C LEU A 41 -5.63 0.37 -19.08
N SER A 42 -6.67 0.57 -18.27
CA SER A 42 -7.95 1.11 -18.72
C SER A 42 -8.64 1.87 -17.61
N VAL A 43 -9.38 2.91 -17.97
CA VAL A 43 -10.18 3.73 -17.06
C VAL A 43 -11.58 3.90 -17.63
N GLU A 44 -12.58 3.47 -16.86
CA GLU A 44 -13.99 3.59 -17.22
C GLU A 44 -14.75 4.30 -16.12
N LYS A 45 -15.78 5.07 -16.46
CA LYS A 45 -16.69 5.62 -15.43
C LYS A 45 -17.48 4.49 -14.81
N HIS A 46 -17.65 4.51 -13.50
CA HIS A 46 -18.43 3.52 -12.80
C HIS A 46 -19.90 3.59 -13.26
N PRO A 47 -20.55 2.47 -13.61
CA PRO A 47 -21.90 2.46 -14.18
C PRO A 47 -22.95 3.06 -13.24
N ASP A 48 -22.80 2.79 -11.94
CA ASP A 48 -23.75 3.23 -10.89
C ASP A 48 -23.22 4.37 -10.00
N ALA A 49 -22.14 5.06 -10.39
CA ALA A 49 -21.56 6.13 -9.57
C ALA A 49 -20.78 7.19 -10.38
N ASP A 50 -21.35 8.38 -10.49
CA ASP A 50 -20.78 9.48 -11.29
C ASP A 50 -19.43 10.02 -10.79
N ALA A 51 -19.13 9.83 -9.51
CA ALA A 51 -17.89 10.29 -8.89
C ALA A 51 -16.76 9.26 -8.93
N LEU A 52 -17.02 8.04 -9.42
CA LEU A 52 -16.08 6.93 -9.37
C LEU A 52 -15.61 6.51 -10.76
N TYR A 53 -14.33 6.20 -10.86
CA TYR A 53 -13.75 5.43 -11.97
C TYR A 53 -13.58 3.97 -11.55
N VAL A 54 -13.55 3.10 -12.55
CA VAL A 54 -13.15 1.70 -12.45
C VAL A 54 -11.90 1.55 -13.32
N GLU A 55 -10.77 1.28 -12.69
CA GLU A 55 -9.50 1.09 -13.36
C GLU A 55 -9.08 -0.38 -13.40
N LYS A 56 -8.46 -0.79 -14.51
CA LYS A 56 -7.64 -2.01 -14.55
C LYS A 56 -6.19 -1.60 -14.43
N ILE A 57 -5.51 -2.10 -13.40
CA ILE A 57 -4.15 -1.67 -13.08
C ILE A 57 -3.22 -2.88 -13.05
N ASP A 58 -2.18 -2.82 -13.87
CA ASP A 58 -1.08 -3.78 -13.86
C ASP A 58 -0.16 -3.50 -12.67
N LEU A 59 0.06 -4.53 -11.86
CA LEU A 59 0.94 -4.53 -10.69
C LEU A 59 2.11 -5.51 -10.85
N GLY A 60 2.43 -5.93 -12.07
CA GLY A 60 3.42 -6.97 -12.34
C GLY A 60 2.98 -8.37 -11.88
N GLU A 61 1.68 -8.55 -11.66
CA GLU A 61 1.06 -9.80 -11.26
C GLU A 61 0.58 -10.60 -12.49
N ALA A 62 0.09 -11.82 -12.28
CA ALA A 62 -0.43 -12.65 -13.38
C ALA A 62 -1.65 -12.02 -14.07
N GLU A 63 -2.48 -11.29 -13.32
CA GLU A 63 -3.66 -10.58 -13.83
C GLU A 63 -3.71 -9.15 -13.28
N PRO A 64 -4.18 -8.17 -14.08
CA PRO A 64 -4.42 -6.81 -13.61
C PRO A 64 -5.50 -6.77 -12.53
N ARG A 65 -5.30 -5.90 -11.53
CA ARG A 65 -6.29 -5.70 -10.47
C ARG A 65 -7.36 -4.70 -10.89
N THR A 66 -8.56 -4.89 -10.35
CA THR A 66 -9.64 -3.90 -10.45
C THR A 66 -9.51 -2.92 -9.29
N VAL A 67 -9.45 -1.63 -9.61
CA VAL A 67 -9.43 -0.55 -8.61
C VAL A 67 -10.62 0.35 -8.88
N VAL A 68 -11.20 0.90 -7.81
CA VAL A 68 -12.28 1.88 -7.89
C VAL A 68 -11.81 3.13 -7.19
N SER A 69 -11.63 4.22 -7.93
CA SER A 69 -11.12 5.50 -7.40
C SER A 69 -12.16 6.61 -7.49
N GLY A 70 -12.14 7.53 -6.52
CA GLY A 70 -13.03 8.70 -6.48
C GLY A 70 -12.49 9.91 -7.23
N LEU A 71 -11.88 9.70 -8.41
CA LEU A 71 -11.09 10.74 -9.10
C LEU A 71 -11.84 11.49 -10.21
N VAL A 72 -13.10 11.15 -10.50
CA VAL A 72 -13.84 11.72 -11.66
C VAL A 72 -13.92 13.25 -11.62
N ALA A 73 -14.06 13.84 -10.43
CA ALA A 73 -14.15 15.29 -10.27
C ALA A 73 -12.78 16.01 -10.29
N PHE A 74 -11.67 15.26 -10.23
CA PHE A 74 -10.34 15.81 -9.99
C PHE A 74 -9.37 15.56 -11.13
N VAL A 75 -9.41 14.36 -11.72
CA VAL A 75 -8.47 13.91 -12.74
C VAL A 75 -9.26 13.43 -13.97
N PRO A 76 -9.01 14.00 -15.16
CA PRO A 76 -9.64 13.52 -16.38
C PRO A 76 -9.13 12.11 -16.72
N LYS A 77 -9.99 11.27 -17.31
CA LYS A 77 -9.64 9.87 -17.63
C LYS A 77 -8.40 9.76 -18.52
N GLU A 78 -8.18 10.74 -19.38
CA GLU A 78 -7.07 10.82 -20.33
C GLU A 78 -5.73 11.01 -19.61
N GLU A 79 -5.74 11.64 -18.43
CA GLU A 79 -4.54 11.78 -17.60
C GLU A 79 -4.27 10.53 -16.76
N LEU A 80 -5.26 9.65 -16.56
CA LEU A 80 -5.09 8.38 -15.86
C LEU A 80 -4.70 7.24 -16.79
N GLN A 81 -5.15 7.27 -18.05
CA GLN A 81 -4.84 6.25 -19.04
C GLN A 81 -3.32 6.11 -19.24
N ASP A 82 -2.81 4.89 -19.16
CA ASP A 82 -1.37 4.56 -19.28
C ASP A 82 -0.45 5.22 -18.23
N ARG A 83 -1.02 5.85 -17.20
CA ARG A 83 -0.26 6.50 -16.13
C ARG A 83 0.31 5.47 -15.14
N LEU A 84 1.52 5.74 -14.66
CA LEU A 84 2.07 5.07 -13.49
C LEU A 84 1.54 5.72 -12.21
N VAL A 85 1.05 4.90 -11.29
CA VAL A 85 0.44 5.33 -10.03
C VAL A 85 0.95 4.48 -8.88
N VAL A 86 0.73 4.93 -7.65
CA VAL A 86 1.15 4.20 -6.44
C VAL A 86 -0.08 3.62 -5.75
N LEU A 87 -0.02 2.35 -5.38
CA LEU A 87 -1.15 1.61 -4.83
C LEU A 87 -0.83 0.95 -3.51
N VAL A 88 -1.83 0.91 -2.63
CA VAL A 88 -1.87 0.02 -1.47
C VAL A 88 -2.48 -1.32 -1.89
N CYS A 89 -1.70 -2.40 -1.81
CA CYS A 89 -2.03 -3.69 -2.42
C CYS A 89 -2.43 -4.79 -1.41
N ASN A 90 -2.21 -4.58 -0.12
CA ASN A 90 -2.54 -5.58 0.93
C ASN A 90 -3.72 -5.16 1.81
N MET A 91 -4.58 -4.26 1.35
CA MET A 91 -5.85 -4.00 2.03
C MET A 91 -6.88 -5.07 1.67
N LYS A 92 -7.77 -5.35 2.61
CA LYS A 92 -8.92 -6.21 2.34
C LYS A 92 -9.76 -5.60 1.20
N PRO A 93 -10.05 -6.36 0.12
CA PRO A 93 -10.87 -5.87 -0.97
C PRO A 93 -12.22 -5.35 -0.48
N GLN A 94 -12.67 -4.24 -1.06
CA GLN A 94 -13.91 -3.58 -0.66
C GLN A 94 -14.82 -3.37 -1.87
N LYS A 95 -16.09 -3.74 -1.71
CA LYS A 95 -17.12 -3.46 -2.72
C LYS A 95 -17.59 -2.02 -2.64
N MET A 96 -17.47 -1.31 -3.76
CA MET A 96 -17.95 0.04 -3.96
C MET A 96 -19.02 -0.01 -5.04
N ARG A 97 -20.29 0.18 -4.66
CA ARG A 97 -21.43 0.19 -5.59
C ARG A 97 -21.50 -1.05 -6.50
N GLY A 98 -21.12 -2.22 -5.98
CA GLY A 98 -21.19 -3.50 -6.67
C GLY A 98 -19.88 -3.97 -7.29
N VAL A 99 -18.93 -3.07 -7.56
CA VAL A 99 -17.60 -3.40 -8.06
C VAL A 99 -16.63 -3.60 -6.90
N GLU A 100 -15.83 -4.66 -6.94
CA GLU A 100 -14.82 -4.94 -5.91
C GLU A 100 -13.50 -4.26 -6.24
N SER A 101 -13.06 -3.34 -5.38
CA SER A 101 -11.74 -2.71 -5.45
C SER A 101 -10.72 -3.56 -4.70
N GLN A 102 -9.67 -3.98 -5.38
CA GLN A 102 -8.62 -4.90 -4.91
C GLN A 102 -7.33 -4.18 -4.51
N ALA A 103 -7.32 -2.85 -4.63
CA ALA A 103 -6.23 -1.97 -4.22
C ALA A 103 -6.81 -0.56 -4.00
N MET A 104 -5.97 0.35 -3.51
CA MET A 104 -6.31 1.77 -3.41
C MET A 104 -5.17 2.61 -3.96
N LEU A 105 -5.50 3.53 -4.86
CA LEU A 105 -4.57 4.47 -5.47
C LEU A 105 -4.29 5.62 -4.50
N LEU A 106 -3.01 5.89 -4.23
CA LEU A 106 -2.58 6.97 -3.34
C LEU A 106 -2.52 8.32 -4.07
N CYS A 107 -3.16 9.32 -3.48
CA CYS A 107 -3.17 10.69 -3.97
C CYS A 107 -2.73 11.68 -2.88
N ALA A 108 -2.15 12.80 -3.31
CA ALA A 108 -2.01 14.00 -2.51
C ALA A 108 -3.33 14.78 -2.49
N PHE A 109 -3.65 15.39 -1.34
CA PHE A 109 -4.84 16.21 -1.11
C PHE A 109 -4.43 17.56 -0.54
N SER A 110 -4.95 18.64 -1.12
CA SER A 110 -4.77 19.98 -0.57
C SER A 110 -5.68 20.21 0.64
N SER A 111 -5.29 21.10 1.55
CA SER A 111 -6.13 21.56 2.66
C SER A 111 -7.08 22.72 2.29
N GLY A 112 -7.04 23.21 1.04
CA GLY A 112 -7.81 24.36 0.57
C GLY A 112 -9.23 24.03 0.05
N ASP A 113 -9.98 25.09 -0.26
CA ASP A 113 -11.29 25.04 -0.93
C ASP A 113 -11.21 25.83 -2.26
N PRO A 114 -11.42 25.20 -3.43
CA PRO A 114 -11.77 23.79 -3.63
C PRO A 114 -10.60 22.86 -3.31
N CYS A 115 -10.94 21.70 -2.72
CA CYS A 115 -9.97 20.64 -2.47
C CYS A 115 -9.42 20.11 -3.80
N GLN A 116 -8.10 20.14 -3.95
CA GLN A 116 -7.39 19.57 -5.09
C GLN A 116 -6.86 18.17 -4.72
N VAL A 117 -6.87 17.27 -5.71
CA VAL A 117 -6.40 15.90 -5.58
C VAL A 117 -5.47 15.59 -6.75
N GLU A 118 -4.28 15.07 -6.44
CA GLU A 118 -3.29 14.68 -7.44
C GLU A 118 -2.80 13.26 -7.16
N PRO A 119 -2.84 12.32 -8.12
CA PRO A 119 -2.17 11.03 -8.00
C PRO A 119 -0.68 11.21 -7.67
N LEU A 120 -0.13 10.35 -6.81
CA LEU A 120 1.32 10.33 -6.62
C LEU A 120 2.02 9.79 -7.86
N ASP A 121 3.14 10.41 -8.19
CA ASP A 121 3.98 10.09 -9.34
C ASP A 121 5.19 9.27 -8.90
N PRO A 122 5.30 8.01 -9.36
CA PRO A 122 6.55 7.26 -9.30
C PRO A 122 7.66 7.95 -10.11
N PRO A 123 8.93 7.80 -9.69
CA PRO A 123 10.05 8.33 -10.45
C PRO A 123 10.13 7.69 -11.85
N ALA A 124 10.65 8.46 -12.81
CA ALA A 124 10.84 8.00 -14.18
C ALA A 124 11.68 6.71 -14.23
N GLY A 125 11.24 5.74 -15.02
CA GLY A 125 11.87 4.42 -15.11
C GLY A 125 11.30 3.37 -14.15
N SER A 126 10.33 3.75 -13.29
CA SER A 126 9.63 2.76 -12.44
C SER A 126 8.81 1.78 -13.28
N CYS A 127 8.71 0.54 -12.82
CA CYS A 127 7.98 -0.52 -13.51
C CYS A 127 6.76 -1.01 -12.71
N PRO A 128 5.71 -1.55 -13.36
CA PRO A 128 4.61 -2.21 -12.68
C PRO A 128 5.10 -3.30 -11.71
N GLY A 129 4.58 -3.26 -10.48
CA GLY A 129 4.96 -4.18 -9.41
C GLY A 129 6.19 -3.77 -8.60
N GLU A 130 6.88 -2.71 -9.00
CA GLU A 130 8.01 -2.20 -8.23
C GLU A 130 7.56 -1.77 -6.83
N ARG A 131 8.30 -2.20 -5.82
CA ARG A 131 7.99 -1.94 -4.42
C ARG A 131 8.33 -0.50 -4.06
N VAL A 132 7.38 0.16 -3.40
CA VAL A 132 7.58 1.46 -2.76
C VAL A 132 7.83 1.22 -1.27
N PHE A 133 8.80 1.94 -0.71
CA PHE A 133 9.15 1.86 0.70
C PHE A 133 9.40 3.24 1.28
N VAL A 134 9.30 3.35 2.60
CA VAL A 134 9.73 4.54 3.32
C VAL A 134 11.21 4.40 3.64
N GLU A 135 11.98 5.47 3.44
CA GLU A 135 13.42 5.53 3.71
C GLU A 135 13.76 5.03 5.13
N GLY A 136 14.59 3.99 5.19
CA GLY A 136 14.98 3.30 6.42
C GLY A 136 14.06 2.14 6.85
N PHE A 137 13.02 1.82 6.09
CA PHE A 137 12.10 0.69 6.34
C PHE A 137 12.06 -0.33 5.19
N GLU A 138 13.11 -0.37 4.37
CA GLU A 138 13.21 -1.14 3.12
C GLU A 138 13.14 -2.66 3.35
N ASN A 139 13.74 -3.12 4.45
CA ASN A 139 13.92 -4.54 4.77
C ASN A 139 12.71 -5.18 5.46
N GLY A 140 11.69 -4.42 5.82
CA GLY A 140 10.51 -4.99 6.47
C GLY A 140 9.63 -5.74 5.46
N GLN A 141 8.82 -6.66 5.96
CA GLN A 141 7.88 -7.44 5.13
C GLN A 141 6.45 -6.91 5.33
N PRO A 142 5.67 -6.71 4.25
CA PRO A 142 4.26 -6.34 4.36
C PRO A 142 3.44 -7.45 5.03
N ASP A 143 2.37 -7.07 5.73
CA ASP A 143 1.37 -8.04 6.18
C ASP A 143 0.70 -8.66 4.94
N ASP A 144 0.37 -9.96 4.95
CA ASP A 144 -0.34 -10.62 3.83
C ASP A 144 -1.68 -9.93 3.52
N GLU A 145 -2.41 -9.53 4.57
CA GLU A 145 -3.61 -8.71 4.49
C GLU A 145 -3.71 -7.81 5.75
N LEU A 146 -3.92 -6.51 5.55
CA LEU A 146 -4.15 -5.54 6.61
C LEU A 146 -5.52 -5.76 7.24
N LYS A 147 -5.53 -6.08 8.54
CA LYS A 147 -6.76 -6.29 9.31
C LYS A 147 -7.49 -4.96 9.54
N PRO A 148 -8.74 -4.76 9.05
CA PRO A 148 -9.45 -3.48 9.22
C PRO A 148 -9.62 -3.03 10.68
N LYS A 149 -9.73 -4.00 11.61
CA LYS A 149 -9.84 -3.71 13.05
C LYS A 149 -8.58 -3.06 13.65
N LYS A 150 -7.40 -3.31 13.06
CA LYS A 150 -6.12 -2.76 13.55
C LYS A 150 -5.87 -1.33 13.07
N LYS A 151 -6.55 -0.91 12.00
CA LYS A 151 -6.42 0.40 11.35
C LYS A 151 -4.96 0.79 11.06
N VAL A 152 -4.19 -0.17 10.53
CA VAL A 152 -2.73 -0.01 10.34
C VAL A 152 -2.46 1.11 9.34
N PHE A 153 -3.13 1.08 8.18
CA PHE A 153 -2.94 2.11 7.16
C PHE A 153 -3.42 3.47 7.63
N GLU A 154 -4.55 3.58 8.33
CA GLU A 154 -5.10 4.85 8.79
C GLU A 154 -4.23 5.52 9.87
N LYS A 155 -3.61 4.71 10.75
CA LYS A 155 -2.61 5.21 11.70
C LYS A 155 -1.36 5.71 10.99
N LEU A 156 -0.96 5.03 9.92
CA LEU A 156 0.19 5.44 9.12
C LEU A 156 -0.09 6.70 8.30
N GLN A 157 -1.28 6.75 7.71
CA GLN A 157 -1.79 7.84 6.88
C GLN A 157 -1.84 9.16 7.62
N ALA A 158 -2.07 9.14 8.94
CA ALA A 158 -2.05 10.34 9.77
C ALA A 158 -0.71 11.10 9.71
N ASP A 159 0.39 10.41 9.40
CA ASP A 159 1.73 10.98 9.30
C ASP A 159 2.24 11.06 7.84
N LEU A 160 1.40 10.68 6.86
CA LEU A 160 1.72 10.79 5.44
C LEU A 160 1.38 12.19 4.89
N GLN A 161 2.36 12.83 4.28
CA GLN A 161 2.22 14.16 3.72
C GLN A 161 3.17 14.39 2.54
N ILE A 162 2.93 15.48 1.81
CA ILE A 162 3.84 16.02 0.81
C ILE A 162 4.75 17.07 1.45
N SER A 163 6.05 17.02 1.15
CA SER A 163 7.02 18.03 1.58
C SER A 163 6.93 19.33 0.76
N GLU A 164 7.70 20.35 1.14
CA GLU A 164 7.81 21.60 0.36
C GLU A 164 8.44 21.40 -1.03
N ASP A 165 9.21 20.32 -1.18
CA ASP A 165 9.86 19.89 -2.42
C ASP A 165 8.98 18.95 -3.27
N LEU A 166 7.67 18.87 -2.95
CA LEU A 166 6.69 18.00 -3.63
C LEU A 166 6.98 16.50 -3.49
N VAL A 167 7.76 16.09 -2.48
CA VAL A 167 8.11 14.68 -2.24
C VAL A 167 7.15 14.08 -1.21
N ALA A 168 6.63 12.89 -1.50
CA ALA A 168 5.82 12.13 -0.55
C ALA A 168 6.69 11.62 0.61
N GLN A 169 6.24 11.81 1.84
CA GLN A 169 6.98 11.42 3.03
C GLN A 169 6.07 10.93 4.17
N TRP A 170 6.62 10.06 5.02
CA TRP A 170 6.04 9.62 6.28
C TRP A 170 6.95 10.05 7.43
N LYS A 171 6.47 10.88 8.37
CA LYS A 171 7.28 11.43 9.47
C LYS A 171 8.62 12.04 9.01
N GLY A 172 8.61 12.74 7.87
CA GLY A 172 9.80 13.34 7.26
C GLY A 172 10.72 12.37 6.51
N LYS A 173 10.43 11.07 6.50
CA LYS A 173 11.15 10.07 5.72
C LYS A 173 10.51 9.89 4.35
N LYS A 174 11.29 9.96 3.29
CA LYS A 174 10.77 9.95 1.91
C LYS A 174 10.17 8.59 1.56
N LEU A 175 9.09 8.60 0.79
CA LEU A 175 8.63 7.41 0.07
C LEU A 175 9.41 7.31 -1.23
N ILE A 176 10.03 6.16 -1.45
CA ILE A 176 10.99 5.93 -2.52
C ILE A 176 10.76 4.57 -3.17
N THR A 177 11.29 4.44 -4.37
CA THR A 177 11.47 3.18 -5.12
C THR A 177 12.97 2.95 -5.33
N ALA A 178 13.36 1.91 -6.07
CA ALA A 178 14.76 1.74 -6.44
C ALA A 178 15.25 2.86 -7.40
N GLN A 179 14.33 3.53 -8.09
CA GLN A 179 14.63 4.58 -9.08
C GLN A 179 14.66 6.00 -8.49
N GLY A 180 14.11 6.22 -7.29
CA GLY A 180 14.09 7.54 -6.65
C GLY A 180 12.83 7.83 -5.84
N ASN A 181 12.53 9.12 -5.65
CA ASN A 181 11.46 9.58 -4.77
C ASN A 181 10.09 9.58 -5.46
N LEU A 182 9.05 9.29 -4.70
CA LEU A 182 7.67 9.60 -5.09
C LEU A 182 7.39 11.09 -4.95
N THR A 183 6.73 11.67 -5.94
CA THR A 183 6.37 13.09 -5.97
C THR A 183 4.88 13.33 -6.22
N CYS A 184 4.43 14.56 -6.10
CA CYS A 184 3.18 15.02 -6.72
C CYS A 184 3.46 16.25 -7.60
N LYS A 185 2.45 16.70 -8.34
CA LYS A 185 2.60 17.76 -9.35
C LYS A 185 2.72 19.15 -8.71
N SER A 186 1.94 19.45 -7.67
CA SER A 186 1.91 20.80 -7.10
C SER A 186 1.48 20.93 -5.63
N LEU A 187 0.94 19.88 -5.00
CA LEU A 187 0.31 19.98 -3.66
C LEU A 187 1.29 19.96 -2.48
N LYS A 188 2.04 21.05 -2.28
CA LYS A 188 2.93 21.24 -1.12
C LYS A 188 2.19 21.18 0.21
N GLY A 189 2.75 20.45 1.18
CA GLY A 189 2.14 20.30 2.50
C GLY A 189 0.81 19.54 2.52
N GLY A 190 0.38 18.97 1.39
CA GLY A 190 -0.85 18.20 1.29
C GLY A 190 -0.79 16.88 2.07
N SER A 191 -1.93 16.38 2.51
CA SER A 191 -2.01 15.03 3.10
C SER A 191 -2.07 13.96 2.02
N ILE A 192 -1.57 12.76 2.28
CA ILE A 192 -1.70 11.64 1.33
C ILE A 192 -2.84 10.72 1.78
N ARG A 193 -3.71 10.33 0.85
CA ARG A 193 -4.81 9.39 1.12
C ARG A 193 -5.03 8.41 -0.01
#